data_AF-A0A0G0N0F1-F1
#
_entry.id   AF-A0A0G0N0F1-F1
#
_cell.length_a   1.000
_cell.length_b   1.000
_cell.length_c   1.000
_cell.angle_alpha   90.00
_cell.angle_beta   90.00
_cell.angle_gamma   90.00
#
_symmetry.space_group_name_H-M   'P 1'
#
loop_
_entity.id
_entity.type
_entity.pdbx_description
1 polymer ?
#
loop_
_entity_poly.entity_id
_entity_poly.type
_entity_poly.pdbx_seq_one_letter_code
_entity_poly.pdbx_strand_id
1 'polypeptide(L)'
;MPITVEGKKIPVVAIVGRYYAVKEDGGPDYDKIEGHIQLAEKFAVEIWGAGFAVFTPHLNTRHFEVKTKVAETVYQAFDLFILNRMDCIFVLPNWKESRGGRKEVAVAIENNIPVFDSIEEMIKWRDKIDGYKTLDTTQCVDLDKIAEGLGAERVGKVSTGAGFFGAQQTALDVENLKKRTKNKRHKSKK
;
A
#
# COMPACT_ATOMS: atom_id res chain seq x y z
N MET A 1 -10.34 -8.22 9.68
CA MET A 1 -10.19 -9.67 9.96
C MET A 1 -8.71 -9.94 9.83
N PRO A 2 -8.01 -10.19 10.93
CA PRO A 2 -6.56 -10.37 10.91
C PRO A 2 -6.20 -11.57 10.06
N ILE A 3 -5.20 -11.41 9.20
CA ILE A 3 -4.67 -12.52 8.42
C ILE A 3 -3.91 -13.47 9.36
N THR A 4 -4.08 -14.77 9.19
CA THR A 4 -3.30 -15.75 9.94
C THR A 4 -2.18 -16.28 9.06
N VAL A 5 -0.95 -16.09 9.50
CA VAL A 5 0.26 -16.60 8.84
C VAL A 5 0.98 -17.51 9.83
N GLU A 6 1.12 -18.79 9.49
CA GLU A 6 1.79 -19.79 10.34
C GLU A 6 1.23 -19.84 11.79
N GLY A 7 -0.10 -19.72 11.92
CA GLY A 7 -0.78 -19.71 13.22
C GLY A 7 -0.65 -18.41 14.02
N LYS A 8 -0.04 -17.37 13.46
CA LYS A 8 0.06 -16.03 14.05
C LYS A 8 -0.92 -15.09 13.37
N LYS A 9 -1.71 -14.34 14.14
CA LYS A 9 -2.52 -13.26 13.58
C LYS A 9 -1.65 -12.05 13.32
N ILE A 10 -1.67 -11.55 12.10
CA ILE A 10 -0.96 -10.34 11.68
C ILE A 10 -1.98 -9.22 11.51
N PRO A 11 -1.84 -8.10 12.23
CA PRO A 11 -2.70 -6.95 12.03
C PRO A 11 -2.49 -6.33 10.66
N VAL A 12 -3.60 -5.97 10.01
CA VAL A 12 -3.59 -5.18 8.78
C VAL A 12 -3.89 -3.73 9.13
N VAL A 13 -2.99 -2.83 8.73
CA VAL A 13 -3.07 -1.39 8.99
C VAL A 13 -3.17 -0.63 7.68
N ALA A 14 -3.96 0.44 7.68
CA ALA A 14 -3.96 1.39 6.58
C ALA A 14 -3.32 2.72 6.97
N ILE A 15 -2.61 3.33 6.03
CA ILE A 15 -2.02 4.65 6.20
C ILE A 15 -2.95 5.71 5.63
N VAL A 16 -3.34 6.67 6.46
CA VAL A 16 -4.30 7.73 6.14
C VAL A 16 -3.63 9.09 6.23
N GLY A 17 -3.86 9.95 5.25
CA GLY A 17 -3.25 11.27 5.24
C GLY A 17 -3.63 12.12 4.04
N ARG A 18 -2.91 13.23 3.86
CA ARG A 18 -3.07 14.06 2.66
C ARG A 18 -2.44 13.36 1.47
N TYR A 19 -3.17 13.20 0.37
CA TYR A 19 -2.63 12.77 -0.92
C TYR A 19 -2.56 13.96 -1.87
N TYR A 20 -3.72 14.53 -2.20
CA TYR A 20 -3.82 15.56 -3.23
C TYR A 20 -3.38 16.94 -2.74
N ALA A 21 -2.72 17.68 -3.62
CA ALA A 21 -2.32 19.06 -3.42
C ALA A 21 -2.63 19.88 -4.68
N VAL A 22 -3.01 21.14 -4.47
CA VAL A 22 -3.34 22.08 -5.53
C VAL A 22 -2.42 23.29 -5.49
N LYS A 23 -2.10 23.82 -6.66
CA LYS A 23 -1.41 25.11 -6.85
C LYS A 23 -2.42 26.26 -6.75
N GLU A 24 -1.92 27.49 -6.77
CA GLU A 24 -2.75 28.70 -6.74
C GLU A 24 -3.70 28.81 -7.95
N ASP A 25 -3.29 28.28 -9.10
CA ASP A 25 -4.10 28.23 -10.33
C ASP A 25 -5.18 27.14 -10.32
N GLY A 26 -5.30 26.37 -9.23
CA GLY A 26 -6.26 25.27 -9.07
C GLY A 26 -5.83 23.96 -9.72
N GLY A 27 -4.68 23.91 -10.39
CA GLY A 27 -4.11 22.69 -10.95
C GLY A 27 -3.43 21.81 -9.90
N PRO A 28 -3.16 20.51 -10.20
CA PRO A 28 -2.41 19.63 -9.33
C PRO A 28 -0.98 20.13 -9.08
N ASP A 29 -0.58 20.10 -7.82
CA ASP A 29 0.78 20.35 -7.37
C ASP A 29 1.53 19.01 -7.23
N TYR A 30 2.07 18.52 -8.35
CA TYR A 30 2.73 17.20 -8.40
C TYR A 30 3.96 17.10 -7.48
N ASP A 31 4.67 18.20 -7.21
CA ASP A 31 5.81 18.18 -6.31
C ASP A 31 5.34 17.93 -4.87
N LYS A 32 4.25 18.59 -4.44
CA LYS A 32 3.63 18.32 -3.13
C LYS A 32 2.98 16.94 -3.06
N ILE A 33 2.30 16.50 -4.12
CA ILE A 33 1.69 15.16 -4.20
C ILE A 33 2.78 14.09 -4.03
N GLU A 34 3.90 14.24 -4.74
CA GLU A 34 5.04 13.34 -4.63
C GLU A 34 5.66 13.37 -3.22
N GLY A 35 5.77 14.55 -2.59
CA GLY A 35 6.20 14.66 -1.19
C GLY A 35 5.27 13.92 -0.22
N HIS A 36 3.95 13.99 -0.42
CA HIS A 36 2.99 13.23 0.38
C HIS A 36 3.12 11.71 0.17
N ILE A 37 3.35 11.28 -1.07
CA ILE A 37 3.57 9.87 -1.41
C ILE A 37 4.82 9.35 -0.72
N GLN A 38 5.93 10.09 -0.78
CA GLN A 38 7.18 9.71 -0.13
C GLN A 38 7.06 9.66 1.40
N LEU A 39 6.29 10.58 1.99
CA LEU A 39 5.99 10.53 3.42
C LEU A 39 5.21 9.26 3.79
N ALA A 40 4.16 8.94 3.01
CA ALA A 40 3.38 7.73 3.21
C ALA A 40 4.23 6.46 3.02
N GLU A 41 5.13 6.44 2.03
CA GLU A 41 6.08 5.36 1.78
C GLU A 41 7.02 5.14 2.97
N LYS A 42 7.61 6.22 3.51
CA LYS A 42 8.49 6.16 4.68
C LYS A 42 7.81 5.44 5.85
N PHE A 43 6.59 5.87 6.19
CA PHE A 43 5.82 5.25 7.28
C PHE A 43 5.40 3.82 6.93
N ALA A 44 5.06 3.53 5.67
CA ALA A 44 4.74 2.18 5.23
C ALA A 44 5.91 1.23 5.48
N VAL A 45 7.12 1.60 5.08
CA VAL A 45 8.33 0.78 5.30
C VAL A 45 8.59 0.54 6.79
N GLU A 46 8.48 1.58 7.61
CA GLU A 46 8.70 1.48 9.06
C GLU A 46 7.66 0.56 9.73
N ILE A 47 6.39 0.70 9.35
CA ILE A 47 5.29 -0.09 9.90
C ILE A 47 5.32 -1.55 9.41
N TRP A 48 5.74 -1.78 8.16
CA TRP A 48 6.05 -3.12 7.65
C TRP A 48 7.16 -3.77 8.49
N GLY A 49 8.24 -3.03 8.75
CA GLY A 49 9.35 -3.48 9.62
C GLY A 49 8.90 -3.78 11.05
N ALA A 50 7.87 -3.09 11.54
CA ALA A 50 7.28 -3.33 12.85
C ALA A 50 6.38 -4.59 12.90
N GLY A 51 6.14 -5.29 11.78
CA GLY A 51 5.37 -6.54 11.75
C GLY A 51 3.87 -6.38 11.50
N PHE A 52 3.47 -5.31 10.80
CA PHE A 52 2.10 -5.11 10.33
C PHE A 52 2.04 -5.32 8.82
N ALA A 53 0.89 -5.81 8.32
CA ALA A 53 0.61 -5.77 6.89
C ALA A 53 0.02 -4.40 6.53
N VAL A 54 0.61 -3.67 5.58
CA VAL A 54 0.25 -2.26 5.33
C VAL A 54 -0.47 -2.08 4.00
N PHE A 55 -1.60 -1.38 4.04
CA PHE A 55 -2.26 -0.78 2.88
C PHE A 55 -1.99 0.73 2.83
N THR A 56 -1.48 1.22 1.70
CA THR A 56 -1.12 2.63 1.54
C THR A 56 -1.80 3.19 0.29
N PRO A 57 -2.97 3.86 0.41
CA PRO A 57 -3.68 4.46 -0.72
C PRO A 57 -2.76 5.29 -1.63
N HIS A 58 -1.85 6.08 -1.04
CA HIS A 58 -0.88 6.90 -1.76
C HIS A 58 0.00 6.11 -2.74
N LEU A 59 0.35 4.88 -2.40
CA LEU A 59 1.15 3.99 -3.25
C LEU A 59 0.27 3.21 -4.22
N ASN A 60 -0.89 2.76 -3.76
CA ASN A 60 -1.86 2.00 -4.55
C ASN A 60 -2.40 2.79 -5.75
N THR A 61 -2.62 4.10 -5.59
CA THR A 61 -3.16 4.97 -6.63
C THR A 61 -2.17 6.05 -7.08
N ARG A 62 -0.86 5.83 -6.90
CA ARG A 62 0.19 6.80 -7.22
C ARG A 62 0.09 7.32 -8.66
N HIS A 63 -0.21 8.61 -8.78
CA HIS A 63 -0.38 9.35 -10.03
C HIS A 63 -1.51 8.81 -10.93
N PHE A 64 -2.56 8.23 -10.35
CA PHE A 64 -3.66 7.64 -11.11
C PHE A 64 -4.55 8.68 -11.79
N GLU A 65 -4.59 9.91 -11.29
CA GLU A 65 -5.30 11.05 -11.89
C GLU A 65 -4.81 11.39 -13.31
N VAL A 66 -3.60 10.96 -13.67
CA VAL A 66 -3.06 11.07 -15.05
C VAL A 66 -2.88 9.73 -15.75
N LYS A 67 -2.87 8.60 -15.02
CA LYS A 67 -2.69 7.25 -15.58
C LYS A 67 -4.00 6.57 -15.95
N THR A 68 -5.12 7.04 -15.43
CA THR A 68 -6.43 6.44 -15.69
C THR A 68 -7.51 7.52 -15.87
N LYS A 69 -8.69 7.09 -16.35
CA LYS A 69 -9.88 7.95 -16.50
C LYS A 69 -10.87 7.78 -15.34
N VAL A 70 -10.55 6.99 -14.33
CA VAL A 70 -11.42 6.76 -13.17
C VAL A 70 -11.43 8.03 -12.32
N ALA A 71 -12.62 8.46 -11.92
CA ALA A 71 -12.79 9.67 -11.12
C ALA A 71 -12.23 9.49 -9.70
N GLU A 72 -11.71 10.57 -9.11
CA GLU A 72 -11.14 10.58 -7.76
C GLU A 72 -12.12 10.06 -6.70
N THR A 73 -13.40 10.41 -6.82
CA THR A 73 -14.44 9.97 -5.90
C THR A 73 -14.64 8.45 -5.88
N VAL A 74 -14.32 7.76 -6.97
CA VAL A 74 -14.37 6.29 -7.05
C VAL A 74 -13.21 5.68 -6.27
N TYR A 75 -12.00 6.25 -6.38
CA TYR A 75 -10.87 5.82 -5.55
C TYR A 75 -11.16 6.01 -4.06
N GLN A 76 -11.65 7.20 -3.68
CA GLN A 76 -12.05 7.48 -2.30
C GLN A 76 -13.11 6.50 -1.78
N ALA A 77 -14.05 6.07 -2.63
CA ALA A 77 -15.04 5.06 -2.24
C ALA A 77 -14.38 3.69 -2.00
N PHE A 78 -13.49 3.26 -2.89
CA PHE A 78 -12.78 1.99 -2.76
C PHE A 78 -11.84 1.96 -1.56
N ASP A 79 -11.12 3.05 -1.30
CA ASP A 79 -10.28 3.19 -0.11
C ASP A 79 -11.12 3.03 1.15
N LEU A 80 -12.28 3.69 1.26
CA LEU A 80 -13.19 3.51 2.39
C LEU A 80 -13.67 2.06 2.57
N PHE A 81 -13.97 1.35 1.47
CA PHE A 81 -14.33 -0.07 1.55
C PHE A 81 -13.18 -0.94 2.06
N ILE A 82 -11.95 -0.66 1.64
CA ILE A 82 -10.76 -1.40 2.08
C ILE A 82 -10.47 -1.07 3.55
N LEU A 83 -10.48 0.21 3.92
CA LEU A 83 -10.26 0.71 5.28
C LEU A 83 -11.19 0.04 6.30
N ASN A 84 -12.46 -0.16 5.95
CA ASN A 84 -13.43 -0.81 6.83
C ASN A 84 -13.13 -2.29 7.15
N ARG A 85 -12.12 -2.89 6.51
CA ARG A 85 -11.69 -4.28 6.76
C ARG A 85 -10.38 -4.37 7.53
N MET A 86 -9.72 -3.23 7.74
CA MET A 86 -8.44 -3.13 8.43
C MET A 86 -8.64 -3.30 9.93
N ASP A 87 -7.60 -3.74 10.62
CA ASP A 87 -7.63 -3.93 12.06
C ASP A 87 -7.29 -2.63 12.81
N CYS A 88 -6.54 -1.72 12.16
CA CYS A 88 -6.28 -0.37 12.66
C CYS A 88 -5.93 0.61 11.53
N ILE A 89 -5.86 1.90 11.85
CA ILE A 89 -5.39 2.95 10.95
C ILE A 89 -4.23 3.71 11.59
N PHE A 90 -3.21 4.00 10.78
CA PHE A 90 -2.14 4.92 11.11
C PHE A 90 -2.34 6.25 10.36
N VAL A 91 -2.35 7.37 11.08
CA VAL A 91 -2.54 8.69 10.48
C VAL A 91 -1.21 9.44 10.33
N LEU A 92 -0.98 9.97 9.14
CA LEU A 92 0.21 10.78 8.83
C LEU A 92 0.11 12.17 9.49
N PRO A 93 1.26 12.86 9.66
CA PRO A 93 1.26 14.26 10.09
C PRO A 93 0.31 15.13 9.26
N ASN A 94 -0.36 16.07 9.92
CA ASN A 94 -1.31 17.00 9.30
C ASN A 94 -2.53 16.35 8.61
N TRP A 95 -2.85 15.07 8.91
CA TRP A 95 -4.05 14.42 8.36
C TRP A 95 -5.34 15.20 8.64
N LYS A 96 -5.40 15.94 9.75
CA LYS A 96 -6.54 16.79 10.13
C LYS A 96 -6.81 17.91 9.14
N GLU A 97 -5.83 18.31 8.34
CA GLU A 97 -5.99 19.32 7.29
C GLU A 97 -6.54 18.71 5.99
N SER A 98 -6.34 17.40 5.78
CA SER A 98 -6.85 16.64 4.63
C SER A 98 -8.35 16.37 4.77
N ARG A 99 -9.14 16.79 3.78
CA ARG A 99 -10.57 16.42 3.71
C ARG A 99 -10.75 14.90 3.65
N GLY A 100 -9.89 14.21 2.88
CA GLY A 100 -9.88 12.75 2.78
C GLY A 100 -9.56 12.12 4.13
N GLY A 101 -8.44 12.51 4.75
CA GLY A 101 -8.00 11.95 6.03
C GLY A 101 -9.02 12.14 7.15
N ARG A 102 -9.69 13.29 7.22
CA ARG A 102 -10.80 13.49 8.18
C ARG A 102 -11.95 12.53 7.98
N LYS A 103 -12.33 12.27 6.72
CA LYS A 103 -13.44 11.37 6.39
C LYS A 103 -13.09 9.91 6.72
N GLU A 104 -11.87 9.49 6.41
CA GLU A 104 -11.37 8.15 6.68
C GLU A 104 -11.30 7.88 8.19
N VAL A 105 -10.80 8.83 8.98
CA VAL A 105 -10.78 8.72 10.45
C VAL A 105 -12.19 8.72 11.05
N ALA A 106 -13.12 9.53 10.53
CA ALA A 106 -14.51 9.51 10.98
C ALA A 106 -15.14 8.12 10.79
N VAL A 107 -14.97 7.53 9.60
CA VAL A 107 -15.44 6.17 9.30
C VAL A 107 -14.78 5.13 10.20
N ALA A 108 -13.50 5.29 10.51
CA ALA A 108 -12.80 4.39 11.42
C ALA A 108 -13.40 4.42 12.83
N ILE A 109 -13.64 5.62 13.36
CA ILE A 109 -14.26 5.83 14.68
C ILE A 109 -15.66 5.22 14.71
N GLU A 110 -16.48 5.46 13.68
CA GLU A 110 -17.83 4.90 13.56
C GLU A 110 -17.85 3.37 13.57
N ASN A 111 -16.80 2.73 13.02
CA ASN A 111 -16.67 1.27 12.95
C ASN A 111 -15.83 0.66 14.09
N ASN A 112 -15.49 1.43 15.13
CA ASN A 112 -14.63 1.00 16.24
C ASN A 112 -13.24 0.51 15.80
N ILE A 113 -12.72 1.06 14.70
CA ILE A 113 -11.37 0.80 14.22
C ILE A 113 -10.41 1.76 14.95
N PRO A 114 -9.40 1.24 15.68
CA PRO A 114 -8.46 2.08 16.41
C PRO A 114 -7.57 2.89 15.47
N VAL A 115 -7.29 4.14 15.87
CA VAL A 115 -6.53 5.13 15.09
C VAL A 115 -5.29 5.54 15.87
N PHE A 116 -4.13 5.49 15.23
CA PHE A 116 -2.83 5.79 15.83
C PHE A 116 -2.07 6.85 15.05
N ASP A 117 -1.42 7.77 15.75
CA ASP A 117 -0.44 8.72 15.20
C ASP A 117 1.00 8.40 15.64
N SER A 118 1.17 7.34 16.43
CA SER A 118 2.45 6.83 16.93
C SER A 118 2.57 5.33 16.67
N ILE A 119 3.67 4.93 16.03
CA ILE A 119 3.99 3.52 15.77
C ILE A 119 4.18 2.77 17.08
N GLU A 120 4.78 3.43 18.09
CA GLU A 120 5.01 2.82 19.40
C GLU A 120 3.69 2.46 20.10
N GLU A 121 2.71 3.37 20.11
CA GLU A 121 1.39 3.09 20.69
C GLU A 121 0.63 2.03 19.90
N MET A 122 0.79 2.01 18.58
CA MET A 122 0.21 0.96 17.74
C MET A 122 0.83 -0.42 18.02
N ILE A 123 2.14 -0.50 18.25
CA ILE A 123 2.83 -1.72 18.68
C ILE A 123 2.31 -2.17 20.06
N LYS A 124 2.24 -1.26 21.03
CA LYS A 124 1.69 -1.56 22.36
C LYS A 124 0.25 -2.06 22.29
N TRP A 125 -0.57 -1.51 21.39
CA TRP A 125 -1.92 -1.98 21.15
C TRP A 125 -1.94 -3.41 20.59
N ARG A 126 -1.14 -3.70 19.56
CA ARG A 126 -1.03 -5.05 18.97
C ARG A 126 -0.64 -6.07 20.03
N ASP A 127 0.37 -5.77 20.84
CA ASP A 127 0.93 -6.72 21.81
C ASP A 127 -0.03 -7.05 22.96
N LYS A 128 -1.09 -6.25 23.15
CA LYS A 128 -2.17 -6.52 24.12
C LYS A 128 -3.28 -7.42 23.56
N ILE A 129 -3.34 -7.62 22.24
CA ILE A 129 -4.40 -8.39 21.60
C ILE A 129 -4.00 -9.86 21.56
N ASP A 130 -4.83 -10.72 22.16
CA ASP A 130 -4.59 -12.14 22.16
C ASP A 130 -4.59 -12.73 20.74
N GLY A 131 -3.56 -13.54 20.47
CA GLY A 131 -3.29 -14.14 19.17
C GLY A 131 -2.53 -13.25 18.17
N TYR A 132 -2.40 -11.94 18.40
CA TYR A 132 -1.53 -11.10 17.58
C TYR A 132 -0.09 -11.38 17.97
N LYS A 133 0.74 -11.76 16.98
CA LYS A 133 2.16 -12.05 17.22
C LYS A 133 3.01 -11.46 16.12
N THR A 134 4.20 -10.99 16.48
CA THR A 134 5.20 -10.56 15.52
C THR A 134 5.63 -11.74 14.65
N LEU A 135 5.50 -11.59 13.33
CA LEU A 135 6.19 -12.46 12.39
C LEU A 135 7.66 -12.03 12.34
N ASP A 136 8.58 -12.99 12.25
CA ASP A 136 9.94 -12.64 11.87
C ASP A 136 9.92 -12.27 10.38
N THR A 137 9.91 -10.97 10.09
CA THR A 137 9.85 -10.44 8.72
C THR A 137 11.13 -10.68 7.93
N THR A 138 12.19 -11.21 8.54
CA THR A 138 13.44 -11.59 7.87
C THR A 138 13.42 -13.02 7.33
N GLN A 139 12.44 -13.83 7.72
CA GLN A 139 12.31 -15.23 7.27
C GLN A 139 11.28 -15.36 6.15
N CYS A 140 11.58 -16.22 5.18
CA CYS A 140 10.61 -16.61 4.16
C CYS A 140 9.48 -17.42 4.79
N VAL A 141 8.24 -17.09 4.46
CA VAL A 141 7.04 -17.87 4.83
C VAL A 141 6.65 -18.85 3.73
N ASP A 142 6.01 -19.95 4.12
CA ASP A 142 5.47 -20.93 3.19
C ASP A 142 4.15 -20.43 2.56
N LEU A 143 4.26 -19.78 1.40
CA LEU A 143 3.12 -19.19 0.68
C LEU A 143 2.05 -20.22 0.30
N ASP A 144 2.44 -21.49 0.13
CA ASP A 144 1.52 -22.54 -0.28
C ASP A 144 0.58 -22.91 0.86
N LYS A 145 1.13 -23.08 2.06
CA LYS A 145 0.34 -23.30 3.27
C LYS A 145 -0.58 -22.13 3.60
N ILE A 146 -0.12 -20.89 3.35
CA ILE A 146 -0.95 -19.70 3.54
C ILE A 146 -2.12 -19.70 2.55
N ALA A 147 -1.85 -19.97 1.26
CA ALA A 147 -2.89 -20.01 0.23
C ALA A 147 -3.94 -21.09 0.52
N GLU A 148 -3.51 -22.29 0.91
CA GLU A 148 -4.39 -23.37 1.35
C GLU A 148 -5.26 -22.93 2.54
N GLY A 149 -4.67 -22.29 3.56
CA GLY A 149 -5.39 -21.75 4.72
C GLY A 149 -6.39 -20.63 4.38
N LEU A 150 -6.20 -19.92 3.28
CA LEU A 150 -7.14 -18.93 2.74
C LEU A 150 -8.22 -19.54 1.84
N GLY A 151 -8.25 -20.87 1.68
CA GLY A 151 -9.20 -21.57 0.82
C GLY A 151 -8.91 -21.42 -0.67
N ALA A 152 -7.69 -20.99 -1.04
CA ALA A 152 -7.27 -20.97 -2.42
C ALA A 152 -6.78 -22.38 -2.82
N GLU A 153 -7.62 -23.14 -3.52
CA GLU A 153 -7.16 -24.38 -4.17
C GLU A 153 -6.15 -24.03 -5.26
N ARG A 154 -4.97 -24.67 -5.21
CA ARG A 154 -3.96 -24.59 -6.27
C ARG A 154 -4.49 -25.26 -7.54
N VAL A 155 -5.09 -24.49 -8.43
CA VAL A 155 -5.44 -24.97 -9.78
C VAL A 155 -4.29 -24.64 -10.75
N GLY A 156 -3.25 -25.49 -10.78
CA GLY A 156 -2.20 -25.41 -11.81
C GLY A 156 -0.79 -25.77 -11.35
N LYS A 157 0.04 -26.29 -12.28
CA LYS A 157 1.47 -26.53 -12.06
C LYS A 157 2.20 -25.19 -11.95
N VAL A 158 2.74 -24.88 -10.76
CA VAL A 158 3.72 -23.80 -10.59
C VAL A 158 5.02 -24.25 -11.25
N SER A 159 5.57 -23.46 -12.17
CA SER A 159 6.91 -23.75 -12.71
C SER A 159 7.91 -23.63 -11.57
N THR A 160 8.59 -24.72 -11.23
CA THR A 160 9.64 -24.79 -10.21
C THR A 160 10.92 -24.01 -10.58
N GLY A 161 10.92 -23.29 -11.70
CA GLY A 161 11.97 -22.33 -12.03
C GLY A 161 11.69 -21.03 -11.31
N ALA A 162 12.52 -20.69 -10.31
CA ALA A 162 12.68 -19.40 -9.65
C ALA A 162 11.86 -18.26 -10.29
N GLY A 163 10.59 -18.15 -9.88
CA GLY A 163 9.64 -17.18 -10.39
C GLY A 163 9.90 -15.81 -9.77
N PHE A 164 10.88 -15.11 -10.35
CA PHE A 164 11.17 -13.69 -10.14
C PHE A 164 10.03 -12.82 -10.74
N PHE A 165 8.78 -13.06 -10.32
CA PHE A 165 7.57 -12.63 -11.04
C PHE A 165 7.25 -11.12 -10.94
N GLY A 166 8.09 -10.32 -10.27
CA GLY A 166 7.95 -8.85 -10.21
C GLY A 166 9.11 -8.07 -10.81
N ALA A 167 10.31 -8.64 -10.90
CA ALA A 167 11.52 -7.90 -11.26
C ALA A 167 12.12 -8.29 -12.62
N GLN A 168 11.76 -9.44 -13.20
CA GLN A 168 12.16 -9.76 -14.58
C GLN A 168 11.31 -9.02 -15.62
N GLN A 169 10.03 -8.79 -15.34
CA GLN A 169 9.17 -8.02 -16.24
C GLN A 169 9.72 -6.59 -16.41
N THR A 170 10.12 -5.95 -15.31
CA THR A 170 10.74 -4.61 -15.32
C THR A 170 12.12 -4.61 -15.95
N ALA A 171 12.95 -5.62 -15.77
CA ALA A 171 14.27 -5.69 -16.43
C ALA A 171 14.15 -5.83 -17.96
N LEU A 172 13.28 -6.72 -18.44
CA LEU A 172 12.99 -6.85 -19.88
C LEU A 172 12.32 -5.59 -20.44
N ASP A 173 11.40 -4.98 -19.69
CA ASP A 173 10.72 -3.75 -20.11
C ASP A 173 11.69 -2.55 -20.15
N VAL A 174 12.62 -2.45 -19.21
CA VAL A 174 13.71 -1.46 -19.21
C VAL A 174 14.66 -1.69 -20.37
N GLU A 175 15.00 -2.95 -20.69
CA GLU A 175 15.85 -3.28 -21.83
C GLU A 175 15.16 -2.97 -23.17
N ASN A 176 13.86 -3.25 -23.27
CA ASN A 176 13.02 -2.94 -24.42
C ASN A 176 12.81 -1.43 -24.59
N LEU A 177 12.70 -0.67 -23.50
CA LEU A 177 12.66 0.80 -23.50
C LEU A 177 13.99 1.41 -23.97
N LYS A 178 15.13 0.86 -23.54
CA LYS A 178 16.48 1.25 -24.00
C LYS A 178 16.67 0.95 -25.50
N LYS A 179 16.16 -0.18 -26.01
CA LYS A 179 16.19 -0.52 -27.45
C LYS A 179 15.29 0.41 -28.29
N ARG A 180 14.10 0.78 -27.79
CA ARG A 180 13.19 1.74 -28.46
C ARG A 180 13.77 3.16 -28.54
N THR A 181 14.48 3.63 -27.52
CA THR A 181 15.14 4.95 -27.54
C THR A 181 16.36 5.00 -28.47
N LYS A 182 17.12 3.90 -28.60
CA LYS A 182 18.23 3.79 -29.57
C LYS A 182 17.75 3.84 -31.02
N ASN A 183 16.65 3.17 -31.34
CA ASN A 183 16.08 3.16 -32.71
C ASN A 183 15.45 4.49 -33.13
N LYS A 184 14.91 5.29 -32.19
CA LYS A 184 14.44 6.65 -32.49
C LYS A 184 15.59 7.61 -32.83
N ARG A 185 16.75 7.48 -32.19
CA ARG A 185 17.95 8.30 -32.49
C ARG A 185 18.60 7.98 -33.84
N HIS A 186 18.39 6.80 -34.41
CA HIS A 186 18.89 6.44 -35.75
C HIS A 186 17.94 6.85 -36.89
N LYS A 187 16.63 7.01 -36.62
CA LYS A 187 15.67 7.48 -37.63
C LYS A 187 15.60 9.00 -37.79
N SER A 188 16.25 9.80 -36.93
CA SER A 188 16.30 11.27 -37.07
C SER A 188 17.59 11.79 -37.74
N LYS A 189 18.38 10.91 -38.37
CA LYS A 189 19.61 11.25 -39.13
C LYS A 189 19.58 10.73 -40.57
N LYS A 190 18.39 10.59 -41.15
CA LYS A 190 18.21 10.43 -42.60
C LYS A 190 17.28 11.51 -43.11
#